data_AF-A0A7L2UCI7-F1
#
_entry.id   AF-A0A7L2UCI7-F1
#
_cell.length_a   1.000
_cell.length_b   1.000
_cell.length_c   1.000
_cell.angle_alpha   90.00
_cell.angle_beta   90.00
_cell.angle_gamma   90.00
#
_symmetry.space_group_name_H-M   'P 1'
#
loop_
_entity.id
_entity.type
_entity.pdbx_description
1 polymer ?
#
loop_
_entity_poly.entity_id
_entity_poly.type
_entity_poly.pdbx_seq_one_letter_code
_entity_poly.pdbx_strand_id
1 'polypeptide(L)'
;PLGEPGRAAGRSVLCPVCDAEVALPPGGVRQLTPDYLALSRGGAAGCDLCADGVAARRCLTCGADLCLFCCQAHRRQKKTASHAVTELESTKDCSQAGKPLFCPSHPTEELRLFCEPCDQPVCRDCIVDRHRQHPCDFTGNVIHRHGDVLRELLKNTQQHMDTLEDVLGQIDDMGGAVRSRAEAMATEVCLFASGYVKAIEEHRDRLLKQLEDLKVQKENLLHLQKAQLQQLLLDMRTGVEFTERLLTSGSDLEILITKGVVASRLAKLNSAAYNTHPSVDDGIQFSPQERAGQCCGYEVFGAILNKVVDPARCTLHGEDLHSACQNQLTGFTLLCNDTTGERMGRGGEAVRVTITHKDKRDCAVKPTTCDNGDGTYHISYSPEEPGLYAVCVYVKGQHVQGSPFTLVVKNKFRKHQGVFHCCTFCSSGGQKAARCACGGTMPGGYQGCGHGHKGHPGCPHWSCCGQVKESSECLGGPPSDTSQRSLLRTVEL
;
A
#
# COMPACT_ATOMS: atom_id res chain seq x y z
N PRO A 1 32.75 10.80 54.56
CA PRO A 1 32.44 11.11 55.98
C PRO A 1 31.43 10.10 56.53
N LEU A 2 31.84 9.40 57.59
CA LEU A 2 31.08 8.45 58.42
C LEU A 2 30.63 7.16 57.72
N GLY A 3 31.55 6.20 57.70
CA GLY A 3 31.25 4.79 57.46
C GLY A 3 30.50 4.19 58.65
N GLU A 4 29.43 3.48 58.34
CA GLU A 4 28.71 2.63 59.29
C GLU A 4 29.54 1.38 59.65
N PRO A 5 29.42 0.88 60.89
CA PRO A 5 30.22 -0.24 61.36
C PRO A 5 29.71 -1.58 60.80
N GLY A 6 30.57 -2.26 60.03
CA GLY A 6 30.73 -3.71 60.05
C GLY A 6 29.49 -4.58 59.85
N ARG A 7 28.91 -4.62 58.64
CA ARG A 7 28.34 -5.88 58.12
C ARG A 7 29.51 -6.77 57.72
N ALA A 8 29.78 -7.82 58.49
CA ALA A 8 30.70 -8.86 58.05
C ALA A 8 30.22 -9.39 56.69
N ALA A 9 30.95 -9.08 55.62
CA ALA A 9 30.68 -9.63 54.29
C ALA A 9 30.87 -11.15 54.37
N GLY A 10 29.76 -11.89 54.42
CA GLY A 10 29.79 -13.34 54.31
C GLY A 10 30.44 -13.70 52.98
N ARG A 11 31.53 -14.47 53.02
CA ARG A 11 32.16 -14.97 51.80
C ARG A 11 31.17 -15.91 51.11
N SER A 12 30.86 -15.74 49.82
CA SER A 12 30.02 -16.65 49.05
C SER A 12 30.85 -17.40 48.00
N VAL A 13 30.32 -18.52 47.52
CA VAL A 13 30.89 -19.32 46.42
C VAL A 13 29.80 -19.59 45.39
N LEU A 14 30.15 -19.51 44.11
CA LEU A 14 29.24 -19.83 43.00
C LEU A 14 29.37 -21.31 42.61
N CYS A 15 28.23 -21.96 42.37
CA CYS A 15 28.21 -23.31 41.80
C CYS A 15 28.67 -23.26 40.33
N PRO A 16 29.68 -24.03 39.89
CA PRO A 16 30.22 -23.96 38.53
C PRO A 16 29.29 -24.51 37.44
N VAL A 17 28.14 -25.08 37.79
CA VAL A 17 27.19 -25.72 36.86
C VAL A 17 25.93 -24.87 36.66
N CYS A 18 25.46 -24.23 37.72
CA CYS A 18 24.21 -23.45 37.69
C CYS A 18 24.39 -22.00 38.15
N ASP A 19 25.62 -21.58 38.47
CA ASP A 19 25.99 -20.26 38.98
C ASP A 19 25.20 -19.79 40.21
N ALA A 20 24.55 -20.72 40.92
CA ALA A 20 23.84 -20.43 42.14
C ALA A 20 24.83 -19.97 43.23
N GLU A 21 24.54 -18.83 43.83
CA GLU A 21 25.33 -18.26 44.92
C GLU A 21 25.01 -18.95 46.24
N VAL A 22 26.04 -19.56 46.86
CA VAL A 22 25.95 -20.24 48.15
C VAL A 22 26.79 -19.48 49.18
N ALA A 23 26.15 -19.02 50.26
CA ALA A 23 26.85 -18.35 51.35
C ALA A 23 27.74 -19.34 52.13
N LEU A 24 29.01 -18.99 52.36
CA LEU A 24 29.89 -19.82 53.17
C LEU A 24 29.55 -19.70 54.66
N PRO A 25 29.53 -20.81 55.40
CA PRO A 25 29.39 -20.78 56.86
C PRO A 25 30.57 -20.05 57.53
N PRO A 26 30.44 -19.63 58.81
CA PRO A 26 31.42 -18.78 59.49
C PRO A 26 32.87 -19.31 59.51
N GLY A 27 33.07 -20.64 59.45
CA GLY A 27 34.39 -21.28 59.34
C GLY A 27 34.87 -21.55 57.92
N GLY A 28 34.22 -20.96 56.91
CA GLY A 28 34.60 -21.06 55.50
C GLY A 28 34.29 -22.42 54.86
N VAL A 29 34.98 -22.71 53.75
CA VAL A 29 34.75 -23.90 52.89
C VAL A 29 34.82 -25.22 53.65
N ARG A 30 35.62 -25.31 54.72
CA ARG A 30 35.79 -26.52 55.54
C ARG A 30 34.55 -26.91 56.35
N GLN A 31 33.57 -26.02 56.47
CA GLN A 31 32.29 -26.27 57.16
C GLN A 31 31.14 -26.53 56.19
N LEU A 32 31.38 -26.56 54.88
CA LEU A 32 30.39 -27.09 53.93
C LEU A 32 30.23 -28.59 54.16
N THR A 33 28.99 -29.07 54.06
CA THR A 33 28.69 -30.50 54.19
C THR A 33 29.46 -31.25 53.10
N PRO A 34 30.41 -32.13 53.47
CA PRO A 34 31.13 -32.92 52.50
C PRO A 34 30.19 -33.95 51.86
N ASP A 35 30.48 -34.37 50.64
CA ASP A 35 29.72 -35.41 49.96
C ASP A 35 30.03 -36.78 50.59
N TYR A 36 29.23 -37.15 51.59
CA TYR A 36 29.34 -38.43 52.29
C TYR A 36 29.04 -39.64 51.38
N LEU A 37 28.33 -39.44 50.26
CA LEU A 37 28.09 -40.50 49.27
C LEU A 37 29.33 -40.72 48.39
N ALA A 38 30.02 -39.65 47.99
CA ALA A 38 31.30 -39.73 47.30
C ALA A 38 32.42 -40.31 48.20
N LEU A 39 32.45 -39.93 49.49
CA LEU A 39 33.41 -40.46 50.48
C LEU A 39 33.24 -41.97 50.73
N SER A 40 32.01 -42.50 50.61
CA SER A 40 31.76 -43.93 50.75
C SER A 40 32.06 -44.73 49.46
N ARG A 41 32.07 -44.07 48.30
CA ARG A 41 32.40 -44.66 46.99
C ARG A 41 33.86 -44.44 46.58
N GLY A 42 34.60 -43.62 47.32
CA GLY A 42 36.01 -43.34 47.14
C GLY A 42 36.90 -44.34 47.87
N GLY A 43 37.32 -45.38 47.16
CA GLY A 43 38.38 -46.31 47.57
C GLY A 43 37.93 -47.77 47.51
N ALA A 44 38.58 -48.58 46.67
CA ALA A 44 38.46 -50.03 46.74
C ALA A 44 38.72 -50.46 48.19
N ALA A 45 37.74 -51.11 48.85
CA ALA A 45 37.91 -51.56 50.22
C ALA A 45 39.17 -52.43 50.30
N GLY A 46 40.14 -52.07 51.13
CA GLY A 46 41.35 -52.84 51.37
C GLY A 46 41.05 -54.04 52.26
N CYS A 47 41.87 -55.08 52.19
CA CYS A 47 41.79 -56.23 53.06
C CYS A 47 42.27 -55.87 54.47
N ASP A 48 41.46 -56.11 55.49
CA ASP A 48 41.81 -55.82 56.89
C ASP A 48 42.96 -56.69 57.43
N LEU A 49 43.28 -57.79 56.75
CA LEU A 49 44.31 -58.75 57.15
C LEU A 49 45.61 -58.64 56.35
N CYS A 50 45.68 -57.82 55.29
CA CYS A 50 46.91 -57.62 54.53
C CYS A 50 46.97 -56.24 53.84
N ALA A 51 48.17 -55.69 53.69
CA ALA A 51 48.36 -54.34 53.16
C ALA A 51 47.99 -54.20 51.67
N ASP A 52 48.13 -55.27 50.88
CA ASP A 52 48.09 -55.20 49.42
C ASP A 52 46.82 -55.83 48.79
N GLY A 53 45.92 -56.38 49.61
CA GLY A 53 44.74 -57.09 49.12
C GLY A 53 43.56 -56.16 48.91
N VAL A 54 42.87 -56.27 47.77
CA VAL A 54 41.52 -55.69 47.61
C VAL A 54 40.50 -56.62 48.27
N ALA A 55 39.66 -56.08 49.15
CA ALA A 55 38.59 -56.82 49.78
C ALA A 55 37.56 -57.25 48.74
N ALA A 56 37.38 -58.56 48.63
CA ALA A 56 36.42 -59.20 47.74
C ALA A 56 35.23 -59.79 48.50
N ARG A 57 35.38 -59.99 49.82
CA ARG A 57 34.38 -60.64 50.67
C ARG A 57 34.36 -60.00 52.05
N ARG A 58 33.20 -59.94 52.70
CA ARG A 58 33.05 -59.44 54.08
C ARG A 58 32.62 -60.56 55.00
N CYS A 59 33.27 -60.66 56.15
CA CYS A 59 32.85 -61.56 57.21
C CYS A 59 31.70 -60.94 58.01
N LEU A 60 30.52 -61.54 57.95
CA LEU A 60 29.33 -61.05 58.67
C LEU A 60 29.43 -61.24 60.19
N THR A 61 30.27 -62.18 60.64
CA THR A 61 30.41 -62.51 62.07
C THR A 61 31.38 -61.58 62.81
N CYS A 62 32.45 -61.12 62.15
CA CYS A 62 33.44 -60.22 62.78
C CYS A 62 33.64 -58.89 62.04
N GLY A 63 32.90 -58.63 60.97
CA GLY A 63 32.90 -57.38 60.22
C GLY A 63 34.10 -57.14 59.32
N ALA A 64 35.06 -58.06 59.25
CA ALA A 64 36.31 -57.89 58.51
C ALA A 64 36.11 -58.00 56.99
N ASP A 65 36.68 -57.07 56.24
CA ASP A 65 36.75 -57.03 54.78
C ASP A 65 38.02 -57.78 54.31
N LEU A 66 37.85 -58.83 53.51
CA LEU A 66 38.87 -59.84 53.22
C LEU A 66 39.10 -59.97 51.71
N CYS A 67 40.36 -59.99 51.28
CA CYS A 67 40.69 -60.44 49.92
C CYS A 67 40.42 -61.94 49.78
N LEU A 68 40.38 -62.45 48.54
CA LEU A 68 40.10 -63.88 48.28
C LEU A 68 41.07 -64.80 49.04
N PHE A 69 42.34 -64.42 49.16
CA PHE A 69 43.35 -65.19 49.89
C PHE A 69 43.11 -65.17 51.40
N CYS A 70 42.93 -63.97 51.98
CA CYS A 70 42.67 -63.81 53.40
C CYS A 70 41.33 -64.43 53.82
N CYS A 71 40.31 -64.47 52.94
CA CYS A 71 39.07 -65.20 53.18
C CYS A 71 39.30 -66.71 53.35
N GLN A 72 40.17 -67.30 52.53
CA GLN A 72 40.50 -68.72 52.64
C GLN A 72 41.28 -69.01 53.92
N ALA A 73 42.24 -68.15 54.28
CA ALA A 73 42.97 -68.25 55.54
C ALA A 73 42.02 -68.12 56.75
N HIS A 74 41.13 -67.11 56.71
CA HIS A 74 40.12 -66.86 57.75
C HIS A 74 39.22 -68.07 58.00
N ARG A 75 38.77 -68.77 56.95
CA ARG A 75 37.96 -69.99 57.10
C ARG A 75 38.75 -71.21 57.58
N ARG A 76 40.08 -71.22 57.47
CA ARG A 76 40.94 -72.35 57.86
C ARG A 76 41.45 -72.26 59.30
N GLN A 77 41.40 -71.08 59.91
CA GLN A 77 41.80 -70.91 61.31
C GLN A 77 40.71 -71.40 62.27
N LYS A 78 41.10 -72.17 63.29
CA LYS A 78 40.18 -72.77 64.28
C LYS A 78 39.19 -71.79 64.91
N LYS A 79 39.58 -70.52 65.09
CA LYS A 79 38.76 -69.48 65.76
C LYS A 79 37.74 -68.81 64.85
N THR A 80 37.95 -68.83 63.53
CA THR A 80 37.16 -68.06 62.55
C THR A 80 36.55 -68.96 61.46
N ALA A 81 36.75 -70.28 61.56
CA ALA A 81 36.25 -71.27 60.61
C ALA A 81 34.71 -71.31 60.52
N SER A 82 34.01 -71.03 61.62
CA SER A 82 32.54 -70.95 61.66
C SER A 82 31.98 -69.59 61.25
N HIS A 83 32.83 -68.60 60.98
CA HIS A 83 32.34 -67.27 60.63
C HIS A 83 31.70 -67.26 59.24
N ALA A 84 30.51 -66.67 59.14
CA ALA A 84 29.83 -66.47 57.86
C ALA A 84 30.55 -65.38 57.05
N VAL A 85 30.81 -65.64 55.77
CA VAL A 85 31.49 -64.71 54.86
C VAL A 85 30.74 -64.63 53.53
N THR A 86 30.37 -63.42 53.11
CA THR A 86 29.63 -63.10 51.88
C THR A 86 30.48 -62.31 50.89
N GLU A 87 30.19 -62.42 49.59
CA GLU A 87 30.91 -61.69 48.54
C GLU A 87 30.51 -60.21 48.51
N LEU A 88 31.48 -59.32 48.32
CA LEU A 88 31.21 -57.93 47.95
C LEU A 88 30.87 -57.91 46.46
N GLU A 89 29.62 -58.17 46.11
CA GLU A 89 29.20 -58.00 44.71
C GLU A 89 29.20 -56.52 44.34
N SER A 90 29.75 -56.24 43.16
CA SER A 90 29.68 -54.93 42.55
C SER A 90 28.22 -54.56 42.31
N THR A 91 27.83 -53.44 42.90
CA THR A 91 26.59 -52.67 42.69
C THR A 91 25.37 -53.08 43.53
N LYS A 92 24.92 -52.09 44.33
CA LYS A 92 23.53 -51.76 44.65
C LYS A 92 22.69 -52.95 45.13
N ASP A 93 22.88 -53.31 46.40
CA ASP A 93 21.87 -53.86 47.33
C ASP A 93 22.58 -54.69 48.39
N CYS A 94 23.32 -54.01 49.27
CA CYS A 94 23.78 -54.61 50.51
C CYS A 94 23.28 -53.74 51.67
N SER A 95 22.65 -54.43 52.62
CA SER A 95 22.04 -53.97 53.86
C SER A 95 22.73 -52.73 54.46
N GLN A 96 21.89 -51.77 54.87
CA GLN A 96 22.23 -50.53 55.59
C GLN A 96 23.07 -50.73 56.86
N ALA A 97 24.34 -51.03 56.70
CA ALA A 97 25.38 -50.77 57.68
C ALA A 97 26.41 -49.86 57.02
N GLY A 98 26.01 -48.60 56.78
CA GLY A 98 26.92 -47.56 56.33
C GLY A 98 28.10 -47.43 57.28
N LYS A 99 29.27 -47.04 56.78
CA LYS A 99 30.43 -46.74 57.63
C LYS A 99 29.99 -45.80 58.77
N PRO A 100 30.35 -46.07 60.03
CA PRO A 100 29.97 -45.21 61.14
C PRO A 100 30.56 -43.81 60.90
N LEU A 101 29.71 -42.80 60.94
CA LEU A 101 30.12 -41.40 60.84
C LEU A 101 30.44 -40.89 62.24
N PHE A 102 31.66 -40.40 62.44
CA PHE A 102 32.12 -39.89 63.73
C PHE A 102 31.88 -38.38 63.86
N CYS A 103 31.67 -37.92 65.09
CA CYS A 103 31.42 -36.52 65.36
C CYS A 103 32.69 -35.68 65.11
N PRO A 104 32.61 -34.56 64.35
CA PRO A 104 33.77 -33.70 64.12
C PRO A 104 34.36 -33.09 65.40
N SER A 105 33.53 -32.90 66.43
CA SER A 105 33.95 -32.38 67.75
C SER A 105 34.37 -33.49 68.72
N HIS A 106 33.88 -34.71 68.53
CA HIS A 106 34.17 -35.88 69.36
C HIS A 106 34.57 -37.06 68.44
N PRO A 107 35.84 -37.12 68.00
CA PRO A 107 36.27 -38.05 66.93
C PRO A 107 36.11 -39.52 67.26
N THR A 108 35.99 -39.87 68.54
CA THR A 108 35.79 -41.23 69.04
C THR A 108 34.31 -41.64 69.13
N GLU A 109 33.39 -40.68 69.03
CA GLU A 109 31.96 -40.90 69.21
C GLU A 109 31.21 -40.90 67.88
N GLU A 110 30.29 -41.85 67.71
CA GLU A 110 29.49 -42.01 66.49
C GLU A 110 28.23 -41.12 66.52
N LEU A 111 27.90 -40.54 65.36
CA LEU A 111 26.70 -39.76 65.13
C LEU A 111 25.47 -40.67 64.97
N ARG A 112 24.84 -41.02 66.10
CA ARG A 112 23.65 -41.90 66.14
C ARG A 112 22.34 -41.21 66.49
N LEU A 113 22.40 -39.94 66.89
CA LEU A 113 21.24 -39.17 67.36
C LEU A 113 21.01 -37.99 66.42
N PHE A 114 19.79 -37.47 66.35
CA PHE A 114 19.42 -36.32 65.55
C PHE A 114 18.71 -35.30 66.42
N CYS A 115 19.16 -34.04 66.37
CA CYS A 115 18.61 -32.94 67.16
C CYS A 115 17.63 -32.13 66.31
N GLU A 116 16.32 -32.24 66.57
CA GLU A 116 15.30 -31.60 65.72
C GLU A 116 15.41 -30.06 65.62
N PRO A 117 15.63 -29.30 66.71
CA PRO A 117 15.71 -27.84 66.63
C PRO A 117 16.96 -27.33 65.92
N CYS A 118 17.99 -28.16 65.81
CA CYS A 118 19.27 -27.80 65.20
C CYS A 118 19.46 -28.42 63.82
N ASP A 119 18.49 -29.21 63.35
CA ASP A 119 18.44 -29.93 62.08
C ASP A 119 19.77 -30.60 61.70
N GLN A 120 20.40 -31.27 62.68
CA GLN A 120 21.71 -31.89 62.49
C GLN A 120 21.91 -33.16 63.32
N PRO A 121 22.70 -34.12 62.82
CA PRO A 121 23.07 -35.31 63.58
C PRO A 121 24.07 -34.96 64.70
N VAL A 122 23.89 -35.57 65.87
CA VAL A 122 24.69 -35.34 67.08
C VAL A 122 25.14 -36.68 67.69
N CYS A 123 26.27 -36.68 68.42
CA CYS A 123 26.71 -37.83 69.22
C CYS A 123 26.23 -37.71 70.68
N ARG A 124 26.53 -38.73 71.50
CA ARG A 124 26.14 -38.76 72.92
C ARG A 124 26.74 -37.60 73.72
N ASP A 125 28.02 -37.29 73.48
CA ASP A 125 28.71 -36.20 74.16
C ASP A 125 28.16 -34.81 73.78
N CYS A 126 27.73 -34.64 72.52
CA CYS A 126 27.12 -33.38 72.06
C CYS A 126 25.82 -33.02 72.79
N ILE A 127 25.03 -34.02 73.20
CA ILE A 127 23.80 -33.81 73.99
C ILE A 127 24.15 -33.31 75.38
N VAL A 128 25.21 -33.85 75.98
CA VAL A 128 25.66 -33.46 77.31
C VAL A 128 26.42 -32.13 77.28
N ASP A 129 26.84 -31.62 76.14
CA ASP A 129 27.53 -30.33 76.05
C ASP A 129 26.63 -29.22 75.50
N ARG A 130 26.35 -29.25 74.18
CA ARG A 130 25.72 -28.13 73.45
C ARG A 130 24.22 -28.29 73.21
N HIS A 131 23.69 -29.52 73.28
CA HIS A 131 22.28 -29.84 72.97
C HIS A 131 21.48 -30.32 74.19
N ARG A 132 21.84 -29.88 75.41
CA ARG A 132 21.28 -30.37 76.70
C ARG A 132 19.76 -30.27 76.85
N GLN A 133 19.13 -29.31 76.17
CA GLN A 133 17.70 -29.02 76.29
C GLN A 133 16.94 -29.25 74.98
N HIS A 134 17.58 -29.83 73.96
CA HIS A 134 16.92 -30.09 72.68
C HIS A 134 16.38 -31.51 72.63
N PRO A 135 15.17 -31.73 72.05
CA PRO A 135 14.68 -33.06 71.76
C PRO A 135 15.61 -33.72 70.73
N CYS A 136 16.20 -34.84 71.13
CA CYS A 136 17.08 -35.66 70.30
C CYS A 136 16.56 -37.10 70.28
N ASP A 137 16.45 -37.69 69.10
CA ASP A 137 16.04 -39.10 68.91
C ASP A 137 17.07 -39.84 68.04
N PHE A 138 17.02 -41.16 68.01
CA PHE A 138 17.90 -41.98 67.16
C PHE A 138 17.66 -41.68 65.69
N THR A 139 18.75 -41.57 64.91
CA THR A 139 18.68 -41.28 63.47
C THR A 139 17.79 -42.28 62.72
N GLY A 140 17.80 -43.55 63.12
CA GLY A 140 16.93 -44.60 62.56
C GLY A 140 15.42 -44.35 62.77
N ASN A 141 15.03 -43.62 63.81
CA ASN A 141 13.63 -43.30 64.10
C ASN A 141 13.14 -42.10 63.27
N VAL A 142 14.00 -41.09 63.08
CA VAL A 142 13.62 -39.82 62.42
C VAL A 142 13.85 -39.85 60.90
N ILE A 143 14.75 -40.71 60.40
CA ILE A 143 15.13 -40.75 58.97
C ILE A 143 13.96 -41.02 58.03
N HIS A 144 12.96 -41.80 58.47
CA HIS A 144 11.79 -42.07 57.64
C HIS A 144 11.01 -40.78 57.35
N ARG A 145 10.75 -39.95 58.37
CA ARG A 145 10.02 -38.69 58.25
C ARG A 145 10.76 -37.67 57.36
N HIS A 146 12.05 -37.44 57.60
CA HIS A 146 12.83 -36.52 56.75
C HIS A 146 13.04 -37.08 55.34
N GLY A 147 13.22 -38.39 55.22
CA GLY A 147 13.32 -39.09 53.93
C GLY A 147 12.02 -39.01 53.13
N ASP A 148 10.85 -39.07 53.76
CA ASP A 148 9.55 -38.90 53.10
C ASP A 148 9.38 -37.48 52.57
N VAL A 149 9.79 -36.45 53.33
CA VAL A 149 9.77 -35.05 52.85
C VAL A 149 10.67 -34.87 51.63
N LEU A 150 11.89 -35.42 51.64
CA LEU A 150 12.79 -35.34 50.49
C LEU A 150 12.29 -36.12 49.28
N ARG A 151 11.67 -37.30 49.48
CA ARG A 151 11.02 -38.07 48.41
C ARG A 151 9.86 -37.31 47.79
N GLU A 152 9.05 -36.63 48.59
CA GLU A 152 7.94 -35.82 48.09
C GLU A 152 8.43 -34.60 47.30
N LEU A 153 9.45 -33.89 47.80
CA LEU A 153 10.09 -32.79 47.06
C LEU A 153 10.70 -33.26 45.74
N LEU A 154 11.36 -34.43 45.73
CA LEU A 154 11.92 -35.03 44.53
C LEU A 154 10.80 -35.36 43.52
N LYS A 155 9.72 -35.99 43.99
CA LYS A 155 8.56 -36.34 43.14
C LYS A 155 7.94 -35.09 42.51
N ASN A 156 7.74 -34.03 43.28
CA ASN A 156 7.22 -32.75 42.76
C ASN A 156 8.18 -32.15 41.72
N THR A 157 9.50 -32.19 41.98
CA THR A 157 10.50 -31.69 41.03
C THR A 157 10.54 -32.50 39.75
N GLN A 158 10.43 -33.84 39.84
CA GLN A 158 10.35 -34.73 38.67
C GLN A 158 9.09 -34.45 37.84
N GLN A 159 7.93 -34.28 38.48
CA GLN A 159 6.72 -33.87 37.77
C GLN A 159 6.90 -32.53 37.05
N HIS A 160 7.58 -31.57 37.67
CA HIS A 160 7.91 -30.31 37.00
C HIS A 160 8.84 -30.51 35.80
N MET A 161 9.83 -31.40 35.89
CA MET A 161 10.70 -31.74 34.75
C MET A 161 9.89 -32.35 33.61
N ASP A 162 9.04 -33.35 33.88
CA ASP A 162 8.18 -33.97 32.87
C ASP A 162 7.31 -32.92 32.17
N THR A 163 6.68 -32.01 32.94
CA THR A 163 5.87 -30.93 32.36
C THR A 163 6.69 -29.97 31.50
N LEU A 164 7.95 -29.70 31.85
CA LEU A 164 8.81 -28.83 31.05
C LEU A 164 9.25 -29.51 29.75
N GLU A 165 9.58 -30.79 29.81
CA GLU A 165 9.90 -31.58 28.61
C GLU A 165 8.70 -31.64 27.66
N ASP A 166 7.49 -31.87 28.18
CA ASP A 166 6.25 -31.83 27.41
C ASP A 166 6.01 -30.46 26.76
N VAL A 167 6.22 -29.37 27.50
CA VAL A 167 6.03 -28.01 26.97
C VAL A 167 7.07 -27.68 25.90
N LEU A 168 8.33 -28.10 26.07
CA LEU A 168 9.36 -27.92 25.05
C LEU A 168 9.02 -28.69 23.77
N GLY A 169 8.55 -29.94 23.89
CA GLY A 169 8.06 -30.72 22.75
C GLY A 169 6.90 -30.02 22.02
N GLN A 170 5.94 -29.47 22.77
CA GLN A 170 4.83 -28.69 22.18
C GLN A 170 5.31 -27.43 21.45
N ILE A 171 6.33 -26.74 21.97
CA ILE A 171 6.91 -25.56 21.31
C ILE A 171 7.58 -25.96 19.98
N ASP A 172 8.31 -27.08 19.97
CA ASP A 172 8.95 -27.59 18.75
C ASP A 172 7.92 -28.02 17.69
N ASP A 173 6.87 -28.72 18.11
CA ASP A 173 5.74 -29.11 17.25
C ASP A 173 5.05 -27.88 16.67
N MET A 174 4.76 -26.87 17.50
CA MET A 174 4.18 -25.61 17.05
C MET A 174 5.11 -24.88 16.08
N GLY A 175 6.41 -24.87 16.36
CA GLY A 175 7.42 -24.31 15.46
C GLY A 175 7.44 -25.01 14.10
N GLY A 176 7.30 -26.35 14.09
CA GLY A 176 7.14 -27.16 12.87
C GLY A 176 5.87 -26.80 12.11
N ALA A 177 4.72 -26.76 12.79
CA ALA A 177 3.44 -26.43 12.18
C ALA A 177 3.43 -25.03 11.54
N VAL A 178 4.02 -24.03 12.20
CA VAL A 178 4.16 -22.67 11.66
C VAL A 178 5.03 -22.66 10.41
N ARG A 179 6.17 -23.39 10.40
CA ARG A 179 7.03 -23.51 9.20
C ARG A 179 6.27 -24.14 8.03
N SER A 180 5.61 -25.27 8.25
CA SER A 180 4.85 -25.95 7.20
C SER A 180 3.70 -25.09 6.68
N ARG A 181 3.03 -24.32 7.54
CA ARG A 181 1.98 -23.39 7.10
C ARG A 181 2.54 -22.24 6.26
N ALA A 182 3.71 -21.72 6.63
CA ALA A 182 4.41 -20.68 5.85
C ALA A 182 4.82 -21.20 4.46
N GLU A 183 5.35 -22.42 4.37
CA GLU A 183 5.71 -23.07 3.10
C GLU A 183 4.49 -23.32 2.21
N ALA A 184 3.38 -23.80 2.79
CA ALA A 184 2.12 -23.99 2.07
C ALA A 184 1.60 -22.65 1.51
N MET A 185 1.59 -21.60 2.33
CA MET A 185 1.17 -20.27 1.91
C MET A 185 2.07 -19.70 0.80
N ALA A 186 3.39 -19.89 0.91
CA ALA A 186 4.34 -19.48 -0.13
C ALA A 186 4.04 -20.19 -1.46
N THR A 187 3.69 -21.47 -1.41
CA THR A 187 3.29 -22.24 -2.59
C THR A 187 2.00 -21.70 -3.21
N GLU A 188 0.98 -21.38 -2.41
CA GLU A 188 -0.27 -20.77 -2.88
C GLU A 188 -0.02 -19.41 -3.57
N VAL A 189 0.83 -18.56 -2.99
CA VAL A 189 1.21 -17.25 -3.58
C VAL A 189 1.92 -17.44 -4.93
N CYS A 190 2.85 -18.40 -5.02
CA CYS A 190 3.54 -18.71 -6.28
C CYS A 190 2.58 -19.24 -7.36
N LEU A 191 1.62 -20.08 -6.98
CA LEU A 191 0.59 -20.58 -7.90
C LEU A 191 -0.31 -19.46 -8.40
N PHE A 192 -0.72 -18.54 -7.53
CA PHE A 192 -1.49 -17.36 -7.93
C PHE A 192 -0.70 -16.47 -8.91
N ALA A 193 0.56 -16.15 -8.57
CA ALA A 193 1.41 -15.30 -9.41
C ALA A 193 1.67 -15.92 -10.79
N SER A 194 1.98 -17.22 -10.85
CA SER A 194 2.18 -17.92 -12.12
C SER A 194 0.90 -17.97 -12.97
N GLY A 195 -0.27 -18.17 -12.35
CA GLY A 195 -1.56 -18.10 -13.01
C GLY A 195 -1.85 -16.71 -13.61
N TYR A 196 -1.54 -15.64 -12.87
CA TYR A 196 -1.70 -14.27 -13.32
C TYR A 196 -0.77 -13.92 -14.51
N VAL A 197 0.51 -14.31 -14.43
CA VAL A 197 1.46 -14.13 -15.53
C VAL A 197 0.98 -14.85 -16.79
N LYS A 198 0.54 -16.10 -16.66
CA LYS A 198 -0.01 -16.87 -17.79
C LYS A 198 -1.21 -16.18 -18.43
N ALA A 199 -2.12 -15.63 -17.63
CA ALA A 199 -3.28 -14.89 -18.15
C ALA A 199 -2.87 -13.64 -18.94
N ILE A 200 -1.84 -12.92 -18.49
CA ILE A 200 -1.28 -11.76 -19.20
C ILE A 200 -0.61 -12.18 -20.50
N GLU A 201 0.16 -13.27 -20.49
CA GLU A 201 0.82 -13.80 -21.69
C GLU A 201 -0.19 -14.25 -22.76
N GLU A 202 -1.23 -14.99 -22.35
CA GLU A 202 -2.31 -15.37 -23.26
C GLU A 202 -3.06 -14.15 -23.82
N HIS A 203 -3.26 -13.12 -23.00
CA HIS A 203 -3.86 -11.87 -23.46
C HIS A 203 -3.00 -11.13 -24.48
N ARG A 204 -1.69 -11.04 -24.23
CA ARG A 204 -0.70 -10.50 -25.19
C ARG A 204 -0.79 -11.24 -26.53
N ASP A 205 -0.78 -12.56 -26.50
CA ASP A 205 -0.77 -13.36 -27.72
C ASP A 205 -2.09 -13.22 -28.50
N ARG A 206 -3.22 -13.09 -27.81
CA ARG A 206 -4.52 -12.75 -28.44
C ARG A 206 -4.49 -11.37 -29.11
N LEU A 207 -3.95 -10.34 -28.45
CA LEU A 207 -3.82 -9.01 -29.02
C LEU A 207 -2.93 -9.02 -30.26
N LEU A 208 -1.77 -9.68 -30.21
CA LEU A 208 -0.89 -9.79 -31.37
C LEU A 208 -1.55 -10.51 -32.55
N LYS A 209 -2.34 -11.56 -32.27
CA LYS A 209 -3.14 -12.22 -33.30
C LYS A 209 -4.19 -11.27 -33.91
N GLN A 210 -4.93 -10.54 -33.08
CA GLN A 210 -5.90 -9.55 -33.54
C GLN A 210 -5.25 -8.45 -34.39
N LEU A 211 -4.03 -8.01 -34.03
CA LEU A 211 -3.28 -7.04 -34.81
C LEU A 211 -2.95 -7.56 -36.22
N GLU A 212 -2.43 -8.80 -36.31
CA GLU A 212 -2.09 -9.39 -37.60
C GLU A 212 -3.34 -9.65 -38.45
N ASP A 213 -4.43 -10.12 -37.84
CA ASP A 213 -5.70 -10.32 -38.53
C ASP A 213 -6.22 -8.99 -39.13
N LEU A 214 -6.19 -7.90 -38.36
CA LEU A 214 -6.58 -6.57 -38.84
C LEU A 214 -5.66 -6.06 -39.96
N LYS A 215 -4.34 -6.23 -39.82
CA LYS A 215 -3.37 -5.86 -40.84
C LYS A 215 -3.66 -6.59 -42.15
N VAL A 216 -3.79 -7.92 -42.11
CA VAL A 216 -4.09 -8.75 -43.29
C VAL A 216 -5.41 -8.34 -43.93
N GLN A 217 -6.45 -8.06 -43.14
CA GLN A 217 -7.73 -7.58 -43.66
C GLN A 217 -7.58 -6.25 -44.41
N LYS A 218 -6.88 -5.26 -43.83
CA LYS A 218 -6.66 -3.95 -44.47
C LYS A 218 -5.80 -4.07 -45.74
N GLU A 219 -4.71 -4.84 -45.69
CA GLU A 219 -3.84 -5.10 -46.85
C GLU A 219 -4.61 -5.76 -48.00
N ASN A 220 -5.43 -6.77 -47.72
CA ASN A 220 -6.24 -7.44 -48.73
C ASN A 220 -7.21 -6.49 -49.44
N LEU A 221 -7.85 -5.58 -48.69
CA LEU A 221 -8.77 -4.60 -49.26
C LEU A 221 -8.04 -3.59 -50.15
N LEU A 222 -6.87 -3.10 -49.73
CA LEU A 222 -6.02 -2.24 -50.54
C LEU A 222 -5.50 -2.97 -51.80
N HIS A 223 -5.11 -4.24 -51.68
CA HIS A 223 -4.68 -5.06 -52.81
C HIS A 223 -5.81 -5.24 -53.83
N LEU A 224 -7.03 -5.51 -53.37
CA LEU A 224 -8.20 -5.62 -54.25
C LEU A 224 -8.48 -4.31 -54.98
N GLN A 225 -8.51 -3.19 -54.26
CA GLN A 225 -8.73 -1.87 -54.86
C GLN A 225 -7.64 -1.54 -55.89
N LYS A 226 -6.37 -1.82 -55.57
CA LYS A 226 -5.24 -1.62 -56.48
C LYS A 226 -5.40 -2.44 -57.75
N ALA A 227 -5.77 -3.72 -57.65
CA ALA A 227 -5.98 -4.58 -58.80
C ALA A 227 -7.10 -4.06 -59.71
N GLN A 228 -8.22 -3.61 -59.13
CA GLN A 228 -9.34 -3.02 -59.87
C GLN A 228 -8.94 -1.73 -60.61
N LEU A 229 -8.24 -0.82 -59.94
CA LEU A 229 -7.76 0.43 -60.54
C LEU A 229 -6.71 0.17 -61.64
N GLN A 230 -5.81 -0.79 -61.44
CA GLN A 230 -4.82 -1.18 -62.45
C GLN A 230 -5.49 -1.75 -63.70
N GLN A 231 -6.53 -2.58 -63.55
CA GLN A 231 -7.28 -3.11 -64.68
C GLN A 231 -8.03 -2.00 -65.42
N LEU A 232 -8.71 -1.08 -64.70
CA LEU A 232 -9.38 0.06 -65.31
C LEU A 232 -8.41 0.97 -66.06
N LEU A 233 -7.23 1.22 -65.49
CA LEU A 233 -6.18 2.00 -66.13
C LEU A 233 -5.67 1.33 -67.41
N LEU A 234 -5.50 0.01 -67.41
CA LEU A 234 -5.12 -0.75 -68.61
C LEU A 234 -6.19 -0.67 -69.70
N ASP A 235 -7.46 -0.86 -69.32
CA ASP A 235 -8.62 -0.74 -70.20
C ASP A 235 -8.73 0.66 -70.83
N MET A 236 -8.44 1.71 -70.04
CA MET A 236 -8.41 3.10 -70.51
C MET A 236 -7.23 3.35 -71.45
N ARG A 237 -6.01 2.92 -71.08
CA ARG A 237 -4.80 3.10 -71.90
C ARG A 237 -4.95 2.46 -73.27
N THR A 238 -5.38 1.20 -73.29
CA THR A 238 -5.60 0.46 -74.56
C THR A 238 -6.70 1.09 -75.41
N GLY A 239 -7.78 1.58 -74.80
CA GLY A 239 -8.85 2.29 -75.50
C GLY A 239 -8.38 3.62 -76.12
N VAL A 240 -7.59 4.40 -75.39
CA VAL A 240 -7.00 5.66 -75.87
C VAL A 240 -5.98 5.39 -76.97
N GLU A 241 -5.02 4.49 -76.75
CA GLU A 241 -3.94 4.17 -77.71
C GLU A 241 -4.50 3.68 -79.05
N PHE A 242 -5.51 2.80 -79.02
CA PHE A 242 -6.18 2.35 -80.24
C PHE A 242 -6.86 3.51 -80.98
N THR A 243 -7.59 4.37 -80.24
CA THR A 243 -8.33 5.50 -80.82
C THR A 243 -7.37 6.53 -81.42
N GLU A 244 -6.27 6.85 -80.73
CA GLU A 244 -5.24 7.76 -81.23
C GLU A 244 -4.58 7.22 -82.50
N ARG A 245 -4.22 5.93 -82.53
CA ARG A 245 -3.63 5.28 -83.73
C ARG A 245 -4.61 5.30 -84.91
N LEU A 246 -5.88 4.98 -84.67
CA LEU A 246 -6.94 5.00 -85.67
C LEU A 246 -7.11 6.42 -86.26
N LEU A 247 -7.13 7.46 -85.42
CA LEU A 247 -7.29 8.85 -85.86
C LEU A 247 -6.04 9.43 -86.52
N THR A 248 -4.84 8.96 -86.17
CA THR A 248 -3.58 9.47 -86.70
C THR A 248 -3.19 8.82 -88.03
N SER A 249 -3.44 7.52 -88.18
CA SER A 249 -2.95 6.72 -89.31
C SER A 249 -4.02 5.97 -90.10
N GLY A 250 -5.27 5.93 -89.63
CA GLY A 250 -6.36 5.24 -90.32
C GLY A 250 -6.89 6.03 -91.51
N SER A 251 -7.39 5.31 -92.52
CA SER A 251 -8.14 5.93 -93.62
C SER A 251 -9.53 6.37 -93.19
N ASP A 252 -10.12 7.35 -93.90
CA ASP A 252 -11.46 7.87 -93.61
C ASP A 252 -12.52 6.74 -93.52
N LEU A 253 -12.41 5.72 -94.35
CA LEU A 253 -13.33 4.58 -94.37
C LEU A 253 -13.16 3.67 -93.14
N GLU A 254 -11.93 3.37 -92.73
CA GLU A 254 -11.65 2.57 -91.53
C GLU A 254 -12.14 3.27 -90.26
N ILE A 255 -11.98 4.60 -90.19
CA ILE A 255 -12.49 5.42 -89.08
C ILE A 255 -14.03 5.34 -89.03
N LEU A 256 -14.71 5.49 -90.17
CA LEU A 256 -16.17 5.44 -90.23
C LEU A 256 -16.73 4.06 -89.87
N ILE A 257 -16.10 2.97 -90.33
CA ILE A 257 -16.50 1.58 -90.01
C ILE A 257 -16.36 1.30 -88.50
N THR A 258 -15.27 1.77 -87.88
CA THR A 258 -14.96 1.46 -86.48
C THR A 258 -15.57 2.45 -85.48
N LYS A 259 -16.02 3.63 -85.93
CA LYS A 259 -16.57 4.73 -85.10
C LYS A 259 -17.57 4.27 -84.06
N GLY A 260 -18.55 3.46 -84.44
CA GLY A 260 -19.63 3.05 -83.53
C GLY A 260 -19.11 2.25 -82.32
N VAL A 261 -18.16 1.34 -82.57
CA VAL A 261 -17.56 0.49 -81.53
C VAL A 261 -16.67 1.31 -80.62
N VAL A 262 -15.81 2.17 -81.19
CA VAL A 262 -14.89 3.03 -80.44
C VAL A 262 -15.66 4.04 -79.58
N ALA A 263 -16.64 4.73 -80.15
CA ALA A 263 -17.46 5.70 -79.42
C ALA A 263 -18.22 5.04 -78.26
N SER A 264 -18.79 3.85 -78.48
CA SER A 264 -19.46 3.08 -77.44
C SER A 264 -18.50 2.66 -76.32
N ARG A 265 -17.29 2.19 -76.66
CA ARG A 265 -16.28 1.80 -75.68
C ARG A 265 -15.78 2.99 -74.87
N LEU A 266 -15.45 4.11 -75.51
CA LEU A 266 -14.98 5.33 -74.83
C LEU A 266 -16.06 5.93 -73.94
N ALA A 267 -17.32 5.94 -74.38
CA ALA A 267 -18.43 6.40 -73.54
C ALA A 267 -18.56 5.57 -72.25
N LYS A 268 -18.39 4.24 -72.33
CA LYS A 268 -18.39 3.35 -71.15
C LYS A 268 -17.21 3.58 -70.22
N LEU A 269 -16.03 3.85 -70.77
CA LEU A 269 -14.83 4.15 -69.96
C LEU A 269 -14.95 5.52 -69.27
N ASN A 270 -15.51 6.52 -69.95
CA ASN A 270 -15.73 7.86 -69.40
C ASN A 270 -16.82 7.91 -68.33
N SER A 271 -17.77 6.98 -68.35
CA SER A 271 -18.82 6.87 -67.32
C SER A 271 -18.46 5.92 -66.17
N ALA A 272 -17.28 5.28 -66.20
CA ALA A 272 -16.84 4.37 -65.14
C ALA A 272 -16.55 5.15 -63.84
N ALA A 273 -17.25 4.81 -62.77
CA ALA A 273 -17.01 5.37 -61.43
C ALA A 273 -15.90 4.57 -60.72
N TYR A 274 -14.97 5.29 -60.09
CA TYR A 274 -13.88 4.70 -59.30
C TYR A 274 -13.46 5.64 -58.17
N ASN A 275 -12.94 5.07 -57.08
CA ASN A 275 -12.43 5.83 -55.94
C ASN A 275 -11.01 6.32 -56.20
N THR A 276 -10.78 7.62 -56.01
CA THR A 276 -9.45 8.27 -56.12
C THR A 276 -8.65 8.22 -54.82
N HIS A 277 -9.23 7.71 -53.75
CA HIS A 277 -8.62 7.59 -52.43
C HIS A 277 -8.58 6.13 -51.96
N PRO A 278 -7.60 5.75 -51.13
CA PRO A 278 -7.59 4.44 -50.48
C PRO A 278 -8.90 4.16 -49.76
N SER A 279 -9.37 2.91 -49.85
CA SER A 279 -10.63 2.44 -49.24
C SER A 279 -10.53 2.21 -47.74
N VAL A 280 -9.32 2.27 -47.17
CA VAL A 280 -9.06 2.00 -45.76
C VAL A 280 -8.03 2.98 -45.22
N ASP A 281 -8.19 3.37 -43.95
CA ASP A 281 -7.20 4.13 -43.20
C ASP A 281 -6.10 3.26 -42.56
N ASP A 282 -5.07 3.92 -42.03
CA ASP A 282 -3.96 3.33 -41.26
C ASP A 282 -4.22 3.27 -39.74
N GLY A 283 -5.44 3.59 -39.29
CA GLY A 283 -5.84 3.75 -37.90
C GLY A 283 -5.89 2.45 -37.12
N ILE A 284 -4.73 1.94 -36.69
CA ILE A 284 -4.60 0.87 -35.71
C ILE A 284 -3.90 1.45 -34.47
N GLN A 285 -4.54 1.37 -33.31
CA GLN A 285 -4.00 1.91 -32.06
C GLN A 285 -4.16 0.91 -30.91
N PHE A 286 -3.16 0.84 -30.03
CA PHE A 286 -3.24 0.10 -28.78
C PHE A 286 -3.67 1.02 -27.63
N SER A 287 -4.64 0.59 -26.83
CA SER A 287 -5.17 1.30 -25.66
C SER A 287 -4.88 0.50 -24.39
N PRO A 288 -3.78 0.79 -23.66
CA PRO A 288 -3.34 -0.03 -22.53
C PRO A 288 -4.31 -0.06 -21.34
N GLN A 289 -5.08 1.01 -21.13
CA GLN A 289 -5.97 1.18 -19.98
C GLN A 289 -7.40 0.67 -20.25
N GLU A 290 -7.69 0.23 -21.47
CA GLU A 290 -9.03 -0.23 -21.84
C GLU A 290 -9.29 -1.62 -21.25
N ARG A 291 -10.45 -1.80 -20.60
CA ARG A 291 -10.86 -3.08 -20.03
C ARG A 291 -11.15 -4.07 -21.14
N ALA A 292 -10.39 -5.16 -21.19
CA ALA A 292 -10.47 -6.18 -22.23
C ALA A 292 -11.19 -7.47 -21.75
N GLY A 293 -11.92 -7.38 -20.65
CA GLY A 293 -12.66 -8.50 -20.07
C GLY A 293 -11.81 -9.37 -19.16
N GLN A 294 -12.06 -10.68 -19.15
CA GLN A 294 -11.38 -11.64 -18.29
C GLN A 294 -10.62 -12.70 -19.10
N CYS A 295 -9.41 -13.03 -18.64
CA CYS A 295 -8.57 -14.11 -19.15
C CYS A 295 -8.22 -15.06 -18.01
N CYS A 296 -8.54 -16.34 -18.14
CA CYS A 296 -8.32 -17.33 -17.07
C CYS A 296 -8.88 -16.92 -15.69
N GLY A 297 -9.98 -16.15 -15.67
CA GLY A 297 -10.59 -15.61 -14.45
C GLY A 297 -9.95 -14.31 -13.91
N TYR A 298 -8.89 -13.82 -14.54
CA TYR A 298 -8.24 -12.54 -14.19
C TYR A 298 -8.74 -11.42 -15.08
N GLU A 299 -9.02 -10.27 -14.51
CA GLU A 299 -9.33 -9.06 -15.28
C GLU A 299 -8.08 -8.57 -16.03
N VAL A 300 -8.23 -8.34 -17.33
CA VAL A 300 -7.14 -7.91 -18.22
C VAL A 300 -7.46 -6.56 -18.86
N PHE A 301 -6.39 -5.79 -19.10
CA PHE A 301 -6.43 -4.48 -19.71
C PHE A 301 -5.57 -4.45 -20.97
N GLY A 302 -5.87 -3.54 -21.89
CA GLY A 302 -5.21 -3.46 -23.19
C GLY A 302 -6.13 -3.98 -24.29
N ALA A 303 -6.56 -3.09 -25.19
CA ALA A 303 -7.35 -3.43 -26.36
C ALA A 303 -6.75 -2.82 -27.63
N ILE A 304 -6.98 -3.47 -28.77
CA ILE A 304 -6.63 -2.94 -30.10
C ILE A 304 -7.85 -2.26 -30.69
N LEU A 305 -7.64 -1.03 -31.14
CA LEU A 305 -8.62 -0.16 -31.73
C LEU A 305 -8.40 -0.08 -33.24
N ASN A 306 -9.46 -0.37 -34.01
CA ASN A 306 -9.46 -0.35 -35.48
C ASN A 306 -9.97 0.96 -36.09
N LYS A 307 -10.36 1.90 -35.23
CA LYS A 307 -10.78 3.27 -35.58
C LYS A 307 -10.03 4.23 -34.68
N VAL A 308 -9.36 5.18 -35.30
CA VAL A 308 -8.49 6.15 -34.62
C VAL A 308 -9.08 7.53 -34.84
N VAL A 309 -9.11 8.32 -33.77
CA VAL A 309 -9.50 9.73 -33.85
C VAL A 309 -8.55 10.48 -34.76
N ASP A 310 -9.10 11.16 -35.75
CA ASP A 310 -8.39 12.10 -36.60
C ASP A 310 -8.63 13.53 -36.08
N PRO A 311 -7.60 14.18 -35.49
CA PRO A 311 -7.71 15.56 -35.01
C PRO A 311 -8.25 16.51 -36.09
N ALA A 312 -7.87 16.33 -37.35
CA ALA A 312 -8.27 17.21 -38.45
C ALA A 312 -9.76 17.09 -38.81
N ARG A 313 -10.43 16.02 -38.38
CA ARG A 313 -11.86 15.77 -38.61
C ARG A 313 -12.72 15.94 -37.35
N CYS A 314 -12.09 16.20 -36.20
CA CYS A 314 -12.79 16.53 -34.98
C CYS A 314 -13.45 17.91 -35.09
N THR A 315 -14.69 18.04 -34.62
CA THR A 315 -15.46 19.29 -34.71
C THR A 315 -15.73 19.88 -33.34
N LEU A 316 -15.75 21.22 -33.26
CA LEU A 316 -16.10 21.97 -32.06
C LEU A 316 -17.53 22.50 -32.17
N HIS A 317 -18.36 22.21 -31.17
CA HIS A 317 -19.75 22.62 -31.09
C HIS A 317 -20.02 23.41 -29.81
N GLY A 318 -20.80 24.48 -29.88
CA GLY A 318 -21.23 25.24 -28.71
C GLY A 318 -21.83 26.58 -29.13
N GLU A 319 -22.89 27.01 -28.44
CA GLU A 319 -23.60 28.27 -28.74
C GLU A 319 -22.69 29.49 -28.55
N ASP A 320 -21.64 29.35 -27.73
CA ASP A 320 -20.73 30.40 -27.28
C ASP A 320 -19.25 30.12 -27.63
N LEU A 321 -18.98 29.38 -28.72
CA LEU A 321 -17.61 28.98 -29.06
C LEU A 321 -16.65 30.19 -29.21
N HIS A 322 -17.16 31.34 -29.67
CA HIS A 322 -16.37 32.55 -29.91
C HIS A 322 -16.69 33.70 -28.94
N SER A 323 -17.64 33.54 -28.02
CA SER A 323 -18.05 34.58 -27.08
C SER A 323 -18.27 34.04 -25.68
N ALA A 324 -17.74 34.72 -24.67
CA ALA A 324 -17.99 34.41 -23.27
C ALA A 324 -18.26 35.69 -22.47
N CYS A 325 -18.84 35.53 -21.28
CA CYS A 325 -18.99 36.62 -20.33
C CYS A 325 -18.03 36.42 -19.15
N GLN A 326 -17.47 37.53 -18.67
CA GLN A 326 -16.62 37.56 -17.50
C GLN A 326 -17.32 36.90 -16.30
N ASN A 327 -16.62 36.02 -15.60
CA ASN A 327 -17.11 35.27 -14.43
C ASN A 327 -18.40 34.46 -14.67
N GLN A 328 -18.65 34.07 -15.92
CA GLN A 328 -19.72 33.13 -16.28
C GLN A 328 -19.10 31.81 -16.70
N LEU A 329 -19.59 30.70 -16.12
CA LEU A 329 -19.23 29.37 -16.58
C LEU A 329 -19.85 29.15 -17.95
N THR A 330 -18.99 28.98 -18.95
CA THR A 330 -19.38 28.62 -20.32
C THR A 330 -18.51 27.48 -20.81
N GLY A 331 -18.90 26.87 -21.92
CA GLY A 331 -18.20 25.72 -22.45
C GLY A 331 -18.59 25.39 -23.87
N PHE A 332 -17.82 24.48 -24.45
CA PHE A 332 -18.09 23.91 -25.76
C PHE A 332 -17.82 22.41 -25.72
N THR A 333 -18.39 21.69 -26.66
CA THR A 333 -18.26 20.26 -26.82
C THR A 333 -17.37 19.95 -28.02
N LEU A 334 -16.34 19.14 -27.81
CA LEU A 334 -15.52 18.55 -28.85
C LEU A 334 -16.13 17.21 -29.27
N LEU A 335 -16.37 17.03 -30.56
CA LEU A 335 -16.76 15.76 -31.19
C LEU A 335 -15.53 15.14 -31.85
N CYS A 336 -15.14 13.95 -31.40
CA CYS A 336 -14.09 13.19 -32.03
C CYS A 336 -14.64 12.31 -33.16
N ASN A 337 -14.05 12.45 -34.34
CA ASN A 337 -14.40 11.66 -35.53
C ASN A 337 -13.18 10.86 -35.99
N ASP A 338 -13.43 9.75 -36.67
CA ASP A 338 -12.39 8.98 -37.35
C ASP A 338 -11.96 9.63 -38.67
N THR A 339 -10.96 9.06 -39.32
CA THR A 339 -10.43 9.49 -40.63
C THR A 339 -11.49 9.46 -41.74
N THR A 340 -12.52 8.63 -41.62
CA THR A 340 -13.64 8.56 -42.56
C THR A 340 -14.71 9.62 -42.29
N GLY A 341 -14.63 10.29 -41.13
CA GLY A 341 -15.58 11.31 -40.69
C GLY A 341 -16.76 10.74 -39.91
N GLU A 342 -16.73 9.45 -39.55
CA GLU A 342 -17.73 8.87 -38.66
C GLU A 342 -17.42 9.22 -37.20
N ARG A 343 -18.47 9.34 -36.39
CA ARG A 343 -18.32 9.66 -34.97
C ARG A 343 -17.69 8.48 -34.23
N MET A 344 -16.72 8.79 -33.38
CA MET A 344 -16.15 7.80 -32.47
C MET A 344 -17.23 7.37 -31.48
N GLY A 345 -17.38 6.07 -31.26
CA GLY A 345 -18.35 5.54 -30.29
C GLY A 345 -17.82 5.42 -28.86
N ARG A 346 -16.59 5.89 -28.59
CA ARG A 346 -15.91 5.79 -27.30
C ARG A 346 -15.03 7.00 -27.00
N GLY A 347 -14.92 7.34 -25.72
CA GLY A 347 -13.98 8.32 -25.16
C GLY A 347 -12.57 7.75 -24.91
N GLY A 348 -11.78 8.42 -24.09
CA GLY A 348 -10.47 7.98 -23.58
C GLY A 348 -9.26 8.68 -24.21
N GLU A 349 -9.47 9.65 -25.09
CA GLU A 349 -8.40 10.36 -25.79
C GLU A 349 -7.81 11.50 -24.94
N ALA A 350 -6.50 11.72 -25.10
CA ALA A 350 -5.82 12.81 -24.43
C ALA A 350 -6.17 14.16 -25.08
N VAL A 351 -7.18 14.83 -24.53
CA VAL A 351 -7.63 16.16 -24.93
C VAL A 351 -6.99 17.23 -24.05
N ARG A 352 -6.23 18.14 -24.65
CA ARG A 352 -5.61 19.27 -23.96
C ARG A 352 -6.16 20.58 -24.52
N VAL A 353 -6.66 21.45 -23.64
CA VAL A 353 -7.13 22.78 -24.02
C VAL A 353 -6.34 23.84 -23.28
N THR A 354 -5.93 24.88 -23.98
CA THR A 354 -5.26 26.05 -23.39
C THR A 354 -5.99 27.31 -23.80
N ILE A 355 -6.30 28.16 -22.83
CA ILE A 355 -6.99 29.44 -23.03
C ILE A 355 -6.11 30.54 -22.44
N THR A 356 -5.54 31.40 -23.29
CA THR A 356 -4.58 32.44 -22.87
C THR A 356 -5.00 33.82 -23.35
N HIS A 357 -4.90 34.83 -22.48
CA HIS A 357 -5.20 36.20 -22.86
C HIS A 357 -4.13 36.71 -23.84
N LYS A 358 -4.54 37.33 -24.97
CA LYS A 358 -3.59 37.76 -26.02
C LYS A 358 -2.63 38.86 -25.54
N ASP A 359 -3.15 39.81 -24.76
CA ASP A 359 -2.36 40.96 -24.29
C ASP A 359 -1.68 40.76 -22.92
N LYS A 360 -2.09 39.75 -22.15
CA LYS A 360 -1.63 39.52 -20.76
C LYS A 360 -1.20 38.08 -20.58
N ARG A 361 0.11 37.82 -20.65
CA ARG A 361 0.65 36.45 -20.53
C ARG A 361 0.34 35.78 -19.18
N ASP A 362 0.19 36.56 -18.12
CA ASP A 362 -0.12 36.04 -16.77
C ASP A 362 -1.61 35.70 -16.56
N CYS A 363 -2.47 36.04 -17.53
CA CYS A 363 -3.91 35.78 -17.48
C CYS A 363 -4.27 34.53 -18.30
N ALA A 364 -3.90 33.35 -17.79
CA ALA A 364 -4.30 32.06 -18.35
C ALA A 364 -5.55 31.53 -17.62
N VAL A 365 -6.56 31.10 -18.39
CA VAL A 365 -7.77 30.47 -17.84
C VAL A 365 -7.54 28.97 -17.80
N LYS A 366 -7.87 28.32 -16.68
CA LYS A 366 -7.81 26.85 -16.55
C LYS A 366 -9.14 26.24 -17.01
N PRO A 367 -9.19 25.57 -18.18
CA PRO A 367 -10.37 24.82 -18.58
C PRO A 367 -10.46 23.48 -17.83
N THR A 368 -11.68 23.00 -17.66
CA THR A 368 -11.99 21.65 -17.19
C THR A 368 -12.52 20.83 -18.36
N THR A 369 -11.92 19.67 -18.62
CA THR A 369 -12.36 18.75 -19.68
C THR A 369 -13.03 17.53 -19.05
N CYS A 370 -14.26 17.24 -19.45
CA CYS A 370 -15.01 16.05 -19.07
C CYS A 370 -15.19 15.15 -20.29
N ASP A 371 -14.77 13.89 -20.18
CA ASP A 371 -15.01 12.88 -21.20
C ASP A 371 -16.34 12.18 -20.94
N ASN A 372 -17.24 12.20 -21.92
CA ASN A 372 -18.55 11.56 -21.81
C ASN A 372 -18.50 10.05 -22.14
N GLY A 373 -17.36 9.53 -22.57
CA GLY A 373 -17.17 8.11 -22.87
C GLY A 373 -17.80 7.68 -24.20
N ASP A 374 -18.44 8.58 -24.94
CA ASP A 374 -19.14 8.33 -26.20
C ASP A 374 -18.46 8.98 -27.41
N GLY A 375 -17.19 9.40 -27.26
CA GLY A 375 -16.44 10.15 -28.27
C GLY A 375 -16.68 11.66 -28.24
N THR A 376 -17.44 12.17 -27.26
CA THR A 376 -17.60 13.61 -27.02
C THR A 376 -16.92 14.06 -25.72
N TYR A 377 -16.34 15.26 -25.75
CA TYR A 377 -15.70 15.88 -24.59
C TYR A 377 -16.33 17.22 -24.32
N HIS A 378 -16.75 17.47 -23.09
CA HIS A 378 -17.29 18.76 -22.68
C HIS A 378 -16.21 19.59 -21.99
N ILE A 379 -15.92 20.76 -22.54
CA ILE A 379 -14.89 21.67 -22.04
C ILE A 379 -15.56 22.88 -21.42
N SER A 380 -15.36 23.10 -20.13
CA SER A 380 -15.92 24.22 -19.39
C SER A 380 -14.84 25.13 -18.84
N TYR A 381 -15.09 26.44 -18.84
CA TYR A 381 -14.14 27.45 -18.36
C TYR A 381 -14.90 28.70 -17.88
N SER A 382 -14.23 29.50 -17.03
CA SER A 382 -14.77 30.77 -16.55
C SER A 382 -13.68 31.85 -16.62
N PRO A 383 -13.76 32.78 -17.58
CA PRO A 383 -12.74 33.83 -17.74
C PRO A 383 -12.95 34.94 -16.70
N GLU A 384 -11.90 35.30 -15.98
CA GLU A 384 -11.96 36.31 -14.91
C GLU A 384 -11.88 37.75 -15.42
N GLU A 385 -11.24 37.97 -16.58
CA GLU A 385 -11.06 39.29 -17.17
C GLU A 385 -11.72 39.38 -18.55
N PRO A 386 -12.27 40.55 -18.92
CA PRO A 386 -12.72 40.82 -20.29
C PRO A 386 -11.52 40.99 -21.22
N GLY A 387 -11.66 40.59 -22.48
CA GLY A 387 -10.59 40.72 -23.47
C GLY A 387 -10.62 39.67 -24.56
N LEU A 388 -9.53 39.62 -25.35
CA LEU A 388 -9.35 38.65 -26.41
C LEU A 388 -8.47 37.51 -25.93
N TYR A 389 -8.98 36.29 -26.02
CA TYR A 389 -8.26 35.08 -25.64
C TYR A 389 -7.96 34.23 -26.88
N ALA A 390 -6.80 33.57 -26.89
CA ALA A 390 -6.47 32.52 -27.83
C ALA A 390 -6.82 31.17 -27.22
N VAL A 391 -7.65 30.40 -27.92
CA VAL A 391 -8.04 29.05 -27.51
C VAL A 391 -7.37 28.05 -28.45
N CYS A 392 -6.59 27.14 -27.86
CA CYS A 392 -5.99 26.03 -28.57
C CYS A 392 -6.54 24.73 -28.01
N VAL A 393 -7.12 23.91 -28.89
CA VAL A 393 -7.62 22.57 -28.56
C VAL A 393 -6.76 21.54 -29.27
N TYR A 394 -6.21 20.61 -28.49
CA TYR A 394 -5.34 19.55 -28.97
C TYR A 394 -5.94 18.18 -28.66
N VAL A 395 -5.91 17.29 -29.66
CA VAL A 395 -6.18 15.85 -29.50
C VAL A 395 -4.93 15.11 -29.95
N LYS A 396 -4.41 14.20 -29.12
CA LYS A 396 -3.11 13.51 -29.40
C LYS A 396 -1.95 14.47 -29.67
N GLY A 397 -1.98 15.66 -29.06
CA GLY A 397 -0.97 16.70 -29.25
C GLY A 397 -1.08 17.50 -30.55
N GLN A 398 -2.05 17.23 -31.42
CA GLN A 398 -2.29 17.96 -32.68
C GLN A 398 -3.52 18.86 -32.58
N HIS A 399 -3.53 19.97 -33.32
CA HIS A 399 -4.68 20.87 -33.37
C HIS A 399 -5.88 20.23 -34.06
N VAL A 400 -7.07 20.44 -33.50
CA VAL A 400 -8.33 20.01 -34.11
C VAL A 400 -8.82 20.99 -35.17
N GLN A 401 -9.79 20.58 -35.99
CA GLN A 401 -10.41 21.47 -36.98
C GLN A 401 -10.99 22.73 -36.30
N GLY A 402 -10.62 23.91 -36.81
CA GLY A 402 -11.05 25.19 -36.25
C GLY A 402 -10.20 25.69 -35.07
N SER A 403 -9.21 24.92 -34.59
CA SER A 403 -8.21 25.38 -33.64
C SER A 403 -6.92 25.82 -34.35
N PRO A 404 -6.22 26.88 -33.88
CA PRO A 404 -6.63 27.80 -32.81
C PRO A 404 -7.67 28.83 -33.26
N PHE A 405 -8.50 29.30 -32.33
CA PHE A 405 -9.49 30.36 -32.58
C PHE A 405 -9.44 31.45 -31.50
N THR A 406 -10.11 32.58 -31.77
CA THR A 406 -10.17 33.73 -30.85
C THR A 406 -11.50 33.74 -30.11
N LEU A 407 -11.43 33.82 -28.78
CA LEU A 407 -12.58 33.95 -27.88
C LEU A 407 -12.68 35.40 -27.40
N VAL A 408 -13.87 36.00 -27.54
CA VAL A 408 -14.17 37.36 -27.08
C VAL A 408 -14.88 37.29 -25.72
N VAL A 409 -14.20 37.73 -24.66
CA VAL A 409 -14.79 37.82 -23.32
C VAL A 409 -15.35 39.21 -23.09
N LYS A 410 -16.68 39.31 -22.98
CA LYS A 410 -17.41 40.53 -22.67
C LYS A 410 -17.49 40.73 -21.16
N ASN A 411 -17.65 41.98 -20.74
CA ASN A 411 -17.98 42.28 -19.34
C ASN A 411 -19.27 41.59 -18.92
N LYS A 412 -19.34 41.21 -17.64
CA LYS A 412 -20.58 40.71 -17.05
C LYS A 412 -21.63 41.81 -17.11
N PHE A 413 -22.71 41.56 -17.86
CA PHE A 413 -23.82 42.50 -18.03
C PHE A 413 -24.29 43.02 -16.66
N ARG A 414 -23.96 44.27 -16.36
CA ARG A 414 -24.40 44.91 -15.12
C ARG A 414 -25.90 45.20 -15.22
N LYS A 415 -26.71 44.39 -14.55
CA LYS A 415 -28.14 44.70 -14.36
C LYS A 415 -28.25 46.04 -13.62
N HIS A 416 -29.16 46.89 -14.07
CA HIS A 416 -29.50 48.09 -13.34
C HIS A 416 -30.13 47.71 -11.99
N GLN A 417 -29.62 48.29 -10.91
CA GLN A 417 -30.18 48.14 -9.57
C GLN A 417 -31.28 49.18 -9.30
N GLY A 418 -31.31 50.26 -10.09
CA GLY A 418 -32.34 51.29 -10.01
C GLY A 418 -33.61 50.88 -10.74
N VAL A 419 -34.66 51.69 -10.62
CA VAL A 419 -35.89 51.59 -11.44
C VAL A 419 -35.74 52.43 -12.71
N PHE A 420 -36.22 51.93 -13.85
CA PHE A 420 -36.35 52.69 -15.08
C PHE A 420 -37.60 53.55 -15.03
N HIS A 421 -37.43 54.88 -14.93
CA HIS A 421 -38.55 55.77 -14.65
C HIS A 421 -38.28 57.20 -15.15
N CYS A 422 -39.31 58.05 -15.22
CA CYS A 422 -39.22 59.42 -15.72
C CYS A 422 -38.95 60.52 -14.66
N CYS A 423 -39.09 60.25 -13.34
CA CYS A 423 -39.11 61.28 -12.29
C CYS A 423 -38.67 60.80 -10.88
N THR A 424 -37.67 61.42 -10.23
CA THR A 424 -37.23 61.02 -8.86
C THR A 424 -38.07 61.61 -7.71
N PHE A 425 -39.02 62.51 -7.98
CA PHE A 425 -39.59 63.36 -6.90
C PHE A 425 -41.03 63.02 -6.48
N CYS A 426 -41.77 62.19 -7.21
CA CYS A 426 -43.13 61.80 -6.80
C CYS A 426 -43.14 60.97 -5.51
N SER A 427 -42.09 60.17 -5.28
CA SER A 427 -41.97 59.28 -4.10
C SER A 427 -41.32 59.95 -2.89
N SER A 428 -40.84 61.19 -3.02
CA SER A 428 -40.08 61.89 -1.97
C SER A 428 -40.95 62.62 -0.93
N GLY A 429 -42.28 62.61 -1.10
CA GLY A 429 -43.22 63.26 -0.17
C GLY A 429 -42.98 64.76 0.04
N GLY A 430 -42.30 65.45 -0.89
CA GLY A 430 -41.97 66.87 -0.77
C GLY A 430 -40.67 67.18 -0.02
N GLN A 431 -39.78 66.19 0.21
CA GLN A 431 -38.49 66.44 0.84
C GLN A 431 -37.55 67.26 -0.07
N LYS A 432 -37.12 68.43 0.43
CA LYS A 432 -36.31 69.42 -0.31
C LYS A 432 -34.86 68.98 -0.61
N ALA A 433 -34.43 67.81 -0.12
CA ALA A 433 -33.05 67.32 -0.24
C ALA A 433 -32.88 66.16 -1.23
N ALA A 434 -33.96 65.67 -1.86
CA ALA A 434 -33.85 64.56 -2.81
C ALA A 434 -33.04 64.98 -4.05
N ARG A 435 -32.13 64.12 -4.50
CA ARG A 435 -31.30 64.31 -5.70
C ARG A 435 -31.58 63.19 -6.68
N CYS A 436 -31.78 63.52 -7.95
CA CYS A 436 -31.86 62.52 -9.01
C CYS A 436 -30.44 62.02 -9.33
N ALA A 437 -30.29 60.73 -9.65
CA ALA A 437 -29.00 60.15 -10.03
C ALA A 437 -28.42 60.73 -11.33
N CYS A 438 -29.21 61.43 -12.16
CA CYS A 438 -28.69 62.25 -13.25
C CYS A 438 -27.94 63.52 -12.76
N GLY A 439 -27.82 63.74 -11.45
CA GLY A 439 -27.20 64.92 -10.84
C GLY A 439 -28.11 66.14 -10.76
N GLY A 440 -29.36 66.02 -11.19
CA GLY A 440 -30.36 67.08 -11.16
C GLY A 440 -30.73 67.52 -9.75
N THR A 441 -30.76 68.83 -9.53
CA THR A 441 -31.26 69.48 -8.30
C THR A 441 -32.35 70.48 -8.67
N MET A 442 -33.39 70.58 -7.83
CA MET A 442 -34.47 71.55 -7.99
C MET A 442 -34.40 72.57 -6.84
N PRO A 443 -34.01 73.83 -7.11
CA PRO A 443 -34.05 74.87 -6.10
C PRO A 443 -35.49 75.35 -5.88
N GLY A 444 -35.97 75.32 -4.63
CA GLY A 444 -37.32 75.75 -4.25
C GLY A 444 -38.29 74.58 -4.08
N GLY A 445 -38.87 74.47 -2.88
CA GLY A 445 -39.75 73.37 -2.47
C GLY A 445 -40.84 73.06 -3.48
N TYR A 446 -40.96 71.77 -3.82
CA TYR A 446 -41.73 71.34 -4.98
C TYR A 446 -43.14 70.86 -4.62
N GLN A 447 -44.13 71.28 -5.42
CA GLN A 447 -45.47 70.69 -5.50
C GLN A 447 -45.80 70.40 -6.98
N GLY A 448 -45.50 69.19 -7.46
CA GLY A 448 -45.79 68.77 -8.85
C GLY A 448 -45.09 67.47 -9.29
N CYS A 449 -45.11 67.14 -10.60
CA CYS A 449 -44.32 66.06 -11.24
C CYS A 449 -43.06 66.63 -11.90
N GLY A 450 -41.86 66.29 -11.40
CA GLY A 450 -40.59 67.03 -11.65
C GLY A 450 -39.97 66.89 -13.04
N HIS A 451 -40.71 67.19 -14.10
CA HIS A 451 -40.18 67.29 -15.47
C HIS A 451 -39.56 68.68 -15.70
N GLY A 452 -38.36 68.73 -16.31
CA GLY A 452 -37.77 70.00 -16.78
C GLY A 452 -36.75 70.69 -15.86
N HIS A 453 -36.21 70.01 -14.85
CA HIS A 453 -35.06 70.55 -14.12
C HIS A 453 -33.79 70.54 -14.98
N LYS A 454 -32.87 71.46 -14.70
CA LYS A 454 -31.58 71.52 -15.40
C LYS A 454 -30.84 70.17 -15.21
N GLY A 455 -30.50 69.50 -16.31
CA GLY A 455 -29.88 68.17 -16.32
C GLY A 455 -30.82 66.96 -16.48
N HIS A 456 -32.14 67.15 -16.59
CA HIS A 456 -33.07 66.04 -16.88
C HIS A 456 -32.99 65.63 -18.37
N PRO A 457 -32.90 64.33 -18.69
CA PRO A 457 -32.74 63.86 -20.07
C PRO A 457 -34.01 63.96 -20.95
N GLY A 458 -35.15 64.39 -20.41
CA GLY A 458 -36.42 64.53 -21.12
C GLY A 458 -37.16 63.21 -21.41
N CYS A 459 -36.58 62.08 -21.03
CA CYS A 459 -37.14 60.74 -21.23
C CYS A 459 -36.91 59.82 -20.01
N PRO A 460 -37.62 58.68 -19.92
CA PRO A 460 -37.37 57.68 -18.89
C PRO A 460 -35.90 57.24 -18.91
N HIS A 461 -35.32 57.09 -17.72
CA HIS A 461 -33.94 56.68 -17.55
C HIS A 461 -33.77 55.83 -16.30
N TRP A 462 -32.68 55.06 -16.27
CA TRP A 462 -32.32 54.24 -15.12
C TRP A 462 -31.84 55.11 -13.97
N SER A 463 -32.52 55.02 -12.83
CA SER A 463 -32.18 55.76 -11.61
C SER A 463 -30.84 55.39 -10.98
N CYS A 464 -30.15 54.33 -11.42
CA CYS A 464 -28.81 53.99 -10.91
C CYS A 464 -27.66 54.61 -11.72
N CYS A 465 -27.86 54.96 -12.99
CA CYS A 465 -26.77 55.44 -13.85
C CYS A 465 -27.16 56.48 -14.91
N GLY A 466 -28.44 56.85 -15.01
CA GLY A 466 -28.91 57.86 -15.96
C GLY A 466 -29.11 57.38 -17.41
N GLN A 467 -28.95 56.08 -17.68
CA GLN A 467 -29.13 55.53 -19.02
C GLN A 467 -30.59 55.60 -19.50
N VAL A 468 -30.80 56.10 -20.72
CA VAL A 468 -32.14 56.39 -21.29
C VAL A 468 -32.75 55.22 -22.07
N LYS A 469 -31.99 54.14 -22.29
CA LYS A 469 -32.48 52.90 -22.92
C LYS A 469 -32.75 51.85 -21.86
N GLU A 470 -33.97 51.32 -21.82
CA GLU A 470 -34.40 50.31 -20.85
C GLU A 470 -33.55 49.03 -20.95
N SER A 471 -33.20 48.60 -22.17
CA SER A 471 -32.38 47.41 -22.43
C SER A 471 -30.86 47.63 -22.35
N SER A 472 -30.38 48.78 -21.86
CA SER A 472 -28.95 49.07 -21.79
C SER A 472 -28.25 48.37 -20.61
N GLU A 473 -26.93 48.26 -20.67
CA GLU A 473 -26.11 47.89 -19.51
C GLU A 473 -25.99 49.08 -18.52
N CYS A 474 -25.89 48.78 -17.22
CA CYS A 474 -25.65 49.79 -16.19
C CYS A 474 -24.19 50.25 -16.19
N LEU A 475 -23.95 51.53 -16.49
CA LEU A 475 -22.61 52.13 -16.54
C LEU A 475 -21.97 52.40 -15.16
N GLY A 476 -22.57 51.90 -14.08
CA GLY A 476 -22.32 52.33 -12.69
C GLY A 476 -20.93 52.90 -12.37
N GLY A 477 -20.90 54.13 -11.85
CA GLY A 477 -19.74 54.65 -11.11
C GLY A 477 -19.59 53.89 -9.77
N PRO A 478 -18.40 53.90 -9.13
CA PRO A 478 -18.17 53.14 -7.91
C PRO A 478 -19.18 53.54 -6.82
N PRO A 479 -19.53 52.62 -5.89
CA PRO A 479 -20.38 52.97 -4.75
C PRO A 479 -19.64 54.07 -3.99
N SER A 480 -20.07 55.32 -4.15
CA SER A 480 -19.51 56.40 -3.36
C SER A 480 -20.07 56.22 -1.97
N ASP A 481 -19.22 55.72 -1.08
CA ASP A 481 -19.28 55.99 0.34
C ASP A 481 -19.72 57.43 0.56
N THR A 482 -20.66 57.59 1.48
CA THR A 482 -20.95 58.85 2.16
C THR A 482 -19.65 59.48 2.69
N SER A 483 -19.03 60.39 1.93
CA SER A 483 -18.28 61.53 2.47
C SER A 483 -17.67 62.42 1.38
N GLN A 484 -17.95 63.72 1.50
CA GLN A 484 -17.15 64.84 1.01
C GLN A 484 -16.93 65.01 -0.51
N ARG A 485 -17.78 65.82 -1.14
CA ARG A 485 -17.33 66.85 -2.10
C ARG A 485 -18.09 68.16 -1.90
N SER A 486 -17.61 68.99 -0.97
CA SER A 486 -17.55 70.45 -1.13
C SER A 486 -16.40 70.73 -2.12
N LEU A 487 -16.46 71.68 -3.06
CA LEU A 487 -16.58 73.12 -2.82
C LEU A 487 -17.16 73.81 -4.06
N LEU A 488 -18.12 74.68 -3.79
CA LEU A 488 -18.53 75.78 -4.65
C LEU A 488 -17.35 76.75 -4.84
N ARG A 489 -17.07 77.16 -6.07
CA ARG A 489 -16.50 78.48 -6.37
C ARG A 489 -17.65 79.38 -6.81
N THR A 490 -18.14 80.19 -5.89
CA THR A 490 -18.83 81.44 -6.20
C THR A 490 -17.76 82.51 -6.47
N VAL A 491 -17.87 83.16 -7.62
CA VAL A 491 -17.42 84.55 -7.80
C VAL A 491 -18.68 85.34 -8.12
N GLU A 492 -18.81 86.48 -7.45
CA GLU A 492 -19.95 87.39 -7.41
C GLU A 492 -20.39 87.93 -8.78
N LEU A 493 -21.69 88.22 -8.89
CA LEU A 493 -22.20 89.60 -8.94
C LEU A 493 -23.34 89.73 -7.93
#